data_AF-A0A7S3W894-F1
#
_entry.id   AF-A0A7S3W894-F1
#
_cell.length_a   1.000
_cell.length_b   1.000
_cell.length_c   1.000
_cell.angle_alpha   90.00
_cell.angle_beta   90.00
_cell.angle_gamma   90.00
#
_symmetry.space_group_name_H-M   'P 1'
#
loop_
_entity.id
_entity.type
_entity.pdbx_description
1 polymer ?
#
loop_
_entity_poly.entity_id
_entity_poly.type
_entity_poly.pdbx_seq_one_letter_code
_entity_poly.pdbx_strand_id
1 'polypeptide(L)'
;EELRVVAFIDDASKSRAEYKAYVGHLRAMLERLRRECPSEIRTQMMRVDASEVNSTLAKCGKRRIKVLLTAIAMHNRDRCMLTVREFQFLEQRIQRKPYCEEDLVE
;
A
#
# COMPACT_ATOMS: atom_id res chain seq x y z
N GLU A 1 -5.18 10.94 -10.32
CA GLU A 1 -5.31 9.63 -9.65
C GLU A 1 -3.98 8.93 -9.36
N GLU A 2 -3.04 8.86 -10.29
CA GLU A 2 -1.71 8.26 -10.03
C GLU A 2 -0.90 9.03 -8.97
N LEU A 3 -0.87 10.36 -9.10
CA LEU A 3 -0.32 11.27 -8.09
C LEU A 3 -1.02 11.15 -6.72
N ARG A 4 -2.29 10.75 -6.69
CA ARG A 4 -3.05 10.58 -5.44
C ARG A 4 -2.64 9.30 -4.71
N VAL A 5 -2.37 8.21 -5.44
CA VAL A 5 -1.88 6.97 -4.84
C VAL A 5 -0.47 7.19 -4.27
N VAL A 6 0.40 7.92 -4.98
CA VAL A 6 1.74 8.27 -4.49
C VAL A 6 1.66 9.15 -3.24
N ALA A 7 0.90 10.25 -3.29
CA ALA A 7 0.72 11.11 -2.12
C ALA A 7 0.09 10.38 -0.92
N PHE A 8 -0.78 9.40 -1.15
CA PHE A 8 -1.37 8.57 -0.10
C PHE A 8 -0.38 7.55 0.49
N ILE A 9 0.59 7.09 -0.31
CA ILE A 9 1.68 6.22 0.15
C ILE A 9 2.68 7.01 1.00
N ASP A 10 3.01 8.24 0.58
CA ASP A 10 4.01 9.09 1.23
C ASP A 10 3.52 9.68 2.57
N ASP A 11 2.21 9.67 2.82
CA ASP A 11 1.62 10.10 4.09
C ASP A 11 1.76 9.00 5.17
N ALA A 12 2.84 9.08 5.95
CA ALA A 12 3.12 8.17 7.06
C ALA A 12 2.14 8.29 8.24
N SER A 13 1.26 9.30 8.26
CA SER A 13 0.24 9.46 9.31
C SER A 13 -0.96 8.51 9.14
N LYS A 14 -1.05 7.83 7.98
CA LYS A 14 -2.20 6.98 7.67
C LYS A 14 -2.24 5.74 8.54
N SER A 15 -3.41 5.51 9.11
CA SER A 15 -3.76 4.32 9.87
C SER A 15 -3.98 3.11 8.96
N ARG A 16 -3.84 1.91 9.54
CA ARG A 16 -4.19 0.64 8.88
C ARG A 16 -5.63 0.65 8.34
N ALA A 17 -6.54 1.29 9.05
CA ALA A 17 -7.95 1.39 8.65
C ALA A 17 -8.11 2.20 7.36
N GLU A 18 -7.41 3.33 7.24
CA GLU A 18 -7.41 4.17 6.03
C GLU A 18 -6.80 3.46 4.83
N TYR A 19 -5.66 2.76 5.00
CA TYR A 19 -5.08 1.94 3.94
C TYR A 19 -6.06 0.86 3.45
N LYS A 20 -6.75 0.18 4.38
CA LYS A 20 -7.74 -0.85 4.05
C LYS A 20 -8.95 -0.26 3.32
N ALA A 21 -9.42 0.91 3.75
CA ALA A 21 -10.53 1.62 3.11
C ALA A 21 -10.17 2.04 1.68
N TYR A 22 -8.96 2.58 1.47
CA TYR A 22 -8.51 3.03 0.16
C TYR A 22 -8.29 1.86 -0.82
N VAL A 23 -7.70 0.75 -0.36
CA VAL A 23 -7.64 -0.51 -1.15
C VAL A 23 -9.05 -1.00 -1.49
N GLY A 24 -9.98 -0.94 -0.53
CA GLY A 24 -11.38 -1.29 -0.73
C GLY A 24 -12.04 -0.44 -1.81
N HIS A 25 -11.82 0.87 -1.78
CA HIS A 25 -12.31 1.82 -2.78
C HIS A 25 -11.79 1.48 -4.20
N LEU A 26 -10.48 1.22 -4.34
CA LEU A 26 -9.89 0.85 -5.63
C LEU A 26 -10.44 -0.48 -6.17
N ARG A 27 -10.69 -1.46 -5.30
CA ARG A 27 -11.32 -2.73 -5.68
C ARG A 27 -12.77 -2.55 -6.10
N ALA A 28 -13.53 -1.75 -5.36
CA ALA A 28 -14.91 -1.43 -5.68
C ALA A 28 -15.00 -0.72 -7.04
N MET A 29 -14.08 0.21 -7.32
CA MET A 29 -13.99 0.89 -8.62
C MET A 29 -13.73 -0.09 -9.78
N LEU A 30 -12.85 -1.07 -9.60
CA LEU A 30 -12.59 -2.11 -10.60
C LEU A 30 -13.80 -3.02 -10.82
N GLU A 31 -14.51 -3.40 -9.76
CA GLU A 31 -15.74 -4.19 -9.85
C GLU A 31 -16.85 -3.42 -10.57
N ARG A 32 -17.00 -2.13 -10.28
CA ARG A 32 -17.93 -1.26 -11.00
C ARG A 32 -17.58 -1.18 -12.48
N LEU A 33 -16.31 -0.99 -12.83
CA LEU A 33 -15.87 -0.97 -14.22
C LEU A 33 -16.22 -2.28 -14.94
N ARG A 34 -16.11 -3.42 -14.27
CA ARG A 34 -16.47 -4.72 -14.84
C ARG A 34 -17.98 -4.90 -15.05
N ARG A 35 -18.81 -4.33 -14.18
CA ARG A 35 -20.27 -4.52 -14.18
C ARG A 35 -21.01 -3.46 -14.98
N GLU A 36 -20.56 -2.21 -14.90
CA GLU A 36 -21.27 -1.03 -15.40
C GLU A 36 -20.76 -0.59 -16.78
N CYS A 37 -19.52 -0.91 -17.17
CA CYS A 37 -18.99 -0.47 -18.46
C CYS A 37 -19.36 -1.46 -19.58
N PRO A 38 -20.14 -1.03 -20.59
CA PRO A 38 -20.44 -1.88 -21.73
C PRO A 38 -19.19 -2.12 -22.57
N SER A 39 -19.10 -3.28 -23.21
CA SER A 39 -18.03 -3.60 -24.16
C SER A 39 -18.20 -2.90 -25.51
N GLU A 40 -19.41 -2.46 -25.83
CA GLU A 40 -19.75 -1.80 -27.08
C GLU A 40 -20.71 -0.64 -26.77
N ILE A 41 -20.41 0.55 -27.30
CA ILE A 41 -21.31 1.71 -27.21
C ILE A 41 -21.94 1.90 -28.58
N ARG A 42 -23.27 1.80 -28.64
CA ARG A 42 -24.05 2.01 -29.86
C ARG A 42 -24.67 3.41 -29.86
N THR A 43 -24.33 4.19 -30.86
CA THR A 43 -25.00 5.45 -31.18
C THR A 43 -25.80 5.28 -32.47
N GLN A 44 -26.67 6.25 -32.80
CA GLN A 44 -27.57 6.17 -33.97
C GLN A 44 -26.82 5.95 -35.31
N MET A 45 -25.55 6.34 -35.39
CA MET A 45 -24.74 6.26 -36.61
C MET A 45 -23.43 5.46 -36.48
N MET A 46 -23.07 5.00 -35.28
CA MET A 46 -21.77 4.35 -35.08
C MET A 46 -21.80 3.30 -33.95
N ARG A 47 -20.88 2.34 -34.06
CA ARG A 47 -20.58 1.37 -32.99
C ARG A 47 -19.13 1.57 -32.57
N VAL A 48 -18.91 1.80 -31.29
CA VAL A 48 -17.58 1.96 -30.70
C VAL A 48 -17.29 0.75 -29.85
N ASP A 49 -16.20 0.04 -30.17
CA ASP A 49 -15.67 -1.01 -29.29
C ASP A 49 -14.97 -0.34 -28.10
N ALA A 50 -15.50 -0.59 -26.90
CA ALA A 50 -14.97 -0.09 -25.64
C ALA A 50 -14.21 -1.18 -24.86
N SER A 51 -14.11 -2.41 -25.39
CA SER A 51 -13.49 -3.55 -24.71
C SER A 51 -12.00 -3.30 -24.41
N GLU A 52 -11.27 -2.70 -25.35
CA GLU A 52 -9.85 -2.37 -25.18
C GLU A 52 -9.65 -1.29 -24.11
N VAL A 53 -10.51 -0.28 -24.09
CA VAL A 53 -10.49 0.79 -23.08
C VAL A 53 -10.78 0.21 -21.70
N ASN A 54 -11.81 -0.63 -21.57
CA ASN A 54 -12.18 -1.30 -20.33
C ASN A 54 -11.03 -2.19 -19.82
N SER A 55 -10.39 -2.96 -20.71
CA SER A 55 -9.23 -3.80 -20.39
C SER A 55 -8.05 -2.98 -19.88
N THR A 56 -7.76 -1.85 -20.54
CA THR A 56 -6.67 -0.94 -20.17
C THR A 56 -6.93 -0.29 -18.81
N LEU A 57 -8.14 0.21 -18.57
CA LEU A 57 -8.54 0.76 -17.28
C LEU A 57 -8.45 -0.27 -16.15
N ALA A 58 -8.89 -1.51 -16.41
CA ALA A 58 -8.77 -2.61 -15.45
C ALA A 58 -7.31 -2.94 -15.12
N LYS A 59 -6.42 -2.98 -16.14
CA LYS A 59 -4.98 -3.18 -15.94
C LYS A 59 -4.36 -2.06 -15.10
N CYS A 60 -4.71 -0.81 -15.39
CA CYS A 60 -4.24 0.36 -14.62
C CYS A 60 -4.68 0.29 -13.15
N GLY A 61 -5.95 -0.01 -12.88
CA GLY A 61 -6.43 -0.15 -11.50
C GLY A 61 -5.74 -1.29 -10.74
N LYS A 62 -5.55 -2.46 -11.38
CA LYS A 62 -4.80 -3.58 -10.78
C LYS A 62 -3.36 -3.22 -10.46
N ARG A 63 -2.67 -2.52 -11.38
CA ARG A 63 -1.29 -2.05 -11.17
C ARG A 63 -1.21 -1.11 -9.96
N ARG A 64 -2.16 -0.19 -9.81
CA ARG A 64 -2.20 0.74 -8.67
C ARG A 64 -2.43 0.05 -7.33
N ILE A 65 -3.34 -0.91 -7.27
CA ILE A 65 -3.53 -1.74 -6.07
C ILE A 65 -2.23 -2.47 -5.71
N LYS A 66 -1.53 -3.03 -6.71
CA LYS A 66 -0.24 -3.69 -6.49
C LYS A 66 0.80 -2.73 -5.90
N VAL A 67 0.96 -1.54 -6.48
CA VAL A 67 1.89 -0.52 -5.99
C VAL A 67 1.59 -0.13 -4.54
N LEU A 68 0.32 0.13 -4.22
CA LEU A 68 -0.11 0.47 -2.86
C LEU A 68 0.19 -0.65 -1.86
N LEU A 69 -0.12 -1.90 -2.21
CA LEU A 69 0.15 -3.05 -1.33
C LEU A 69 1.64 -3.28 -1.13
N THR A 70 2.45 -3.13 -2.18
CA THR A 70 3.92 -3.22 -2.08
C THR A 70 4.46 -2.15 -1.14
N ALA A 71 4.01 -0.91 -1.28
CA ALA A 71 4.45 0.19 -0.41
C ALA A 71 4.10 -0.05 1.07
N ILE A 72 2.86 -0.49 1.35
CA ILE A 72 2.44 -0.86 2.71
C ILE A 72 3.32 -2.00 3.27
N ALA A 73 3.63 -3.01 2.45
CA ALA A 73 4.48 -4.12 2.87
C ALA A 73 5.91 -3.67 3.17
N MET A 74 6.48 -2.78 2.36
CA MET A 74 7.81 -2.20 2.59
C MET A 74 7.83 -1.39 3.89
N HIS A 75 6.86 -0.50 4.09
CA HIS A 75 6.76 0.30 5.30
C HIS A 75 6.63 -0.56 6.57
N ASN A 76 5.82 -1.63 6.53
CA ASN A 76 5.73 -2.57 7.65
C ASN A 76 7.05 -3.32 7.89
N ARG A 77 7.75 -3.73 6.82
CA ARG A 77 9.05 -4.37 6.93
C ARG A 77 10.07 -3.44 7.58
N ASP A 78 10.10 -2.18 7.20
CA ASP A 78 11.04 -1.19 7.76
C ASP A 78 10.78 -0.96 9.25
N ARG A 79 9.51 -0.84 9.65
CA ARG A 79 9.13 -0.76 11.07
C ARG A 79 9.56 -1.99 11.86
N CYS A 80 9.32 -3.19 11.33
CA CYS A 80 9.76 -4.43 11.96
C CYS A 80 11.30 -4.47 12.10
N MET A 81 12.05 -4.04 11.09
CA MET A 81 13.52 -3.99 11.15
C MET A 81 14.02 -3.02 12.22
N LEU A 82 13.37 -1.86 12.39
CA LEU A 82 13.72 -0.92 13.46
C LEU A 82 13.50 -1.54 14.84
N THR A 83 12.34 -2.16 15.07
CA THR A 83 12.05 -2.83 16.34
C THR A 83 13.04 -3.96 16.63
N VAL A 84 13.38 -4.77 15.62
CA VAL A 84 14.41 -5.83 15.78
C VAL A 84 15.76 -5.24 16.16
N ARG A 85 16.18 -4.12 15.54
CA ARG A 85 17.43 -3.44 15.90
C ARG A 85 17.42 -2.91 17.33
N GLU A 86 16.31 -2.34 17.79
CA GLU A 86 16.15 -1.88 19.17
C GLU A 86 16.28 -3.04 20.16
N PHE A 87 15.65 -4.18 19.86
CA PHE A 87 15.81 -5.39 20.68
C PHE A 87 17.25 -5.91 20.68
N GLN A 88 17.93 -5.92 19.53
CA GLN A 88 19.34 -6.31 19.46
C GLN A 88 20.23 -5.39 20.29
N PHE A 89 19.96 -4.08 20.28
CA PHE A 89 20.69 -3.13 21.11
C PHE A 89 20.45 -3.36 22.60
N LEU A 90 19.19 -3.63 22.98
CA LEU A 90 18.84 -3.99 24.36
C LEU A 90 19.52 -5.29 24.80
N GLU A 91 19.53 -6.31 23.94
CA GLU A 91 20.21 -7.58 24.22
C GLU A 91 21.71 -7.37 24.42
N GLN A 92 22.36 -6.56 23.56
CA GLN A 92 23.76 -6.19 23.73
C GLN A 92 24.02 -5.45 25.04
N ARG A 93 23.11 -4.55 25.47
CA ARG A 93 23.21 -3.88 26.79
C ARG A 93 23.11 -4.88 27.93
N ILE A 94 22.16 -5.81 27.89
CA ILE A 94 21.96 -6.81 28.96
C ILE A 94 23.14 -7.80 29.03
N GLN A 95 23.69 -8.19 27.88
CA GLN A 95 24.83 -9.10 27.81
C GLN A 95 26.15 -8.47 28.25
N ARG A 96 26.25 -7.13 28.28
CA ARG A 96 27.41 -6.45 28.87
C ARG A 96 27.42 -6.76 30.36
N LYS A 97 28.40 -7.56 30.79
CA LYS A 97 28.72 -7.68 32.21
C LYS A 97 29.18 -6.30 32.69
N PRO A 98 28.50 -5.69 33.67
CA PRO A 98 28.99 -4.46 34.29
C PRO A 98 30.36 -4.75 34.92
N TYR A 99 31.34 -3.90 34.66
CA TYR A 99 32.70 -4.05 35.20
C TYR A 99 32.82 -3.37 36.57
N CYS A 100 31.95 -2.40 36.88
CA CYS A 100 31.86 -1.72 38.18
C CYS A 100 30.39 -1.42 38.57
N GLU A 101 30.14 -1.09 39.86
CA GLU A 101 28.81 -0.76 40.37
C GLU A 101 28.18 0.48 39.70
N GLU A 102 29.00 1.39 39.18
CA GLU A 102 28.55 2.57 38.42
C GLU A 102 27.85 2.18 37.10
N ASP A 103 28.22 1.05 36.50
CA ASP A 103 27.60 0.51 35.28
C ASP A 103 26.18 -0.08 35.51
N LEU A 104 25.76 -0.26 36.76
CA LEU A 104 24.45 -0.83 37.12
C LEU A 104 23.35 0.24 37.28
N VAL A 105 23.70 1.52 37.31
CA VAL A 105 22.79 2.62 37.70
C VAL A 105 22.33 3.48 36.49
N GLU A 106 22.93 3.33 35.29
CA GLU A 106 22.53 4.00 34.02
C GLU A 106 21.96 3.05 32.93
#